data_AF-A0A3D1PAK8-F1
#
_entry.id   AF-A0A3D1PAK8-F1
#
_cell.length_a   1.000
_cell.length_b   1.000
_cell.length_c   1.000
_cell.angle_alpha   90.00
_cell.angle_beta   90.00
_cell.angle_gamma   90.00
#
_symmetry.space_group_name_H-M   'P 1'
#
loop_
_entity.id
_entity.type
_entity.pdbx_description
1 polymer ?
#
loop_
_entity_poly.entity_id
_entity_poly.type
_entity_poly.pdbx_seq_one_letter_code
_entity_poly.pdbx_strand_id
1 'polypeptide(L)'
;MMTKDEFIQAIAKQEKCPSLPPALQALWYDKKGDWHMAHEVSQNASDADSAWVHAYLHRKEGDLANARYWYKRSGQPEFTDALDLEWEHIVSELLMKVRA
;
A
#
# COMPACT_ATOMS: atom_id res chain seq x y z
N MET A 1 -17.22 -3.50 8.50
CA MET A 1 -16.39 -2.50 7.81
C MET A 1 -15.04 -2.51 8.48
N MET A 2 -13.95 -2.77 7.75
CA MET A 2 -12.63 -2.95 8.37
C MET A 2 -11.97 -1.60 8.68
N THR A 3 -11.59 -1.38 9.93
CA THR A 3 -10.75 -0.26 10.40
C THR A 3 -9.27 -0.58 10.17
N LYS A 4 -8.40 0.44 10.26
CA LYS A 4 -6.94 0.24 10.22
C LYS A 4 -6.49 -0.78 11.27
N ASP A 5 -7.03 -0.68 12.49
CA ASP A 5 -6.66 -1.57 13.59
C ASP A 5 -7.16 -3.00 13.32
N GLU A 6 -8.39 -3.16 12.81
CA GLU A 6 -8.89 -4.47 12.38
C GLU A 6 -8.06 -5.06 11.22
N PHE A 7 -7.59 -4.22 10.29
CA PHE A 7 -6.70 -4.63 9.20
C PHE A 7 -5.35 -5.12 9.73
N ILE A 8 -4.73 -4.38 10.65
CA ILE A 8 -3.48 -4.79 11.32
C ILE A 8 -3.68 -6.09 12.11
N GLN A 9 -4.79 -6.21 12.84
CA GLN A 9 -5.11 -7.44 13.59
C GLN A 9 -5.33 -8.64 12.66
N ALA A 10 -5.98 -8.45 11.51
CA ALA A 10 -6.17 -9.49 10.51
C ALA A 10 -4.83 -9.96 9.93
N ILE A 11 -3.92 -9.02 9.61
CA ILE A 11 -2.55 -9.33 9.16
C ILE A 11 -1.81 -10.15 10.22
N ALA A 12 -1.85 -9.71 11.48
CA ALA A 12 -1.13 -10.35 12.59
C ALA A 12 -1.62 -11.77 12.88
N LYS A 13 -2.91 -12.05 12.69
CA LYS A 13 -3.52 -13.38 12.86
C LYS A 13 -3.16 -14.37 11.74
N GLN A 14 -2.31 -13.96 10.78
CA GLN A 14 -1.87 -14.76 9.63
C GLN A 14 -3.02 -15.36 8.81
N GLU A 15 -4.16 -14.70 8.77
CA GLU A 15 -5.20 -15.09 7.83
C GLU A 15 -4.68 -14.94 6.39
N LYS A 16 -5.23 -15.73 5.46
CA LYS A 16 -4.99 -15.49 4.03
C LYS A 16 -5.44 -14.06 3.73
N CYS A 17 -4.68 -13.33 2.88
CA CYS A 17 -5.10 -12.01 2.45
C CYS A 17 -6.55 -12.10 1.93
N PRO A 18 -7.50 -11.38 2.54
CA PRO A 18 -8.89 -11.44 2.12
C PRO A 18 -9.03 -10.85 0.71
N SER A 19 -10.19 -11.05 0.10
CA SER A 19 -10.49 -10.40 -1.18
C SER A 19 -10.57 -8.88 -0.97
N LEU A 20 -9.48 -8.19 -1.32
CA LEU A 20 -9.29 -6.76 -1.20
C LEU A 20 -8.90 -6.17 -2.56
N PRO A 21 -9.07 -4.86 -2.79
CA PRO A 21 -8.45 -4.21 -3.94
C PRO A 21 -6.93 -4.44 -3.96
N PRO A 22 -6.29 -4.49 -5.15
CA PRO A 22 -4.87 -4.80 -5.28
C PRO A 22 -3.96 -3.95 -4.39
N ALA A 23 -4.21 -2.63 -4.31
CA ALA A 23 -3.45 -1.73 -3.43
C ALA A 23 -3.45 -2.17 -1.95
N LEU A 24 -4.60 -2.56 -1.40
CA LEU A 24 -4.70 -3.05 -0.02
C LEU A 24 -4.07 -4.45 0.14
N GLN A 25 -4.13 -5.31 -0.88
CA GLN A 25 -3.39 -6.58 -0.87
C GLN A 25 -1.87 -6.33 -0.84
N ALA A 26 -1.36 -5.38 -1.61
CA ALA A 26 0.06 -5.04 -1.60
C ALA A 26 0.53 -4.54 -0.22
N LEU A 27 -0.23 -3.65 0.42
CA LEU A 27 0.08 -3.17 1.79
C LEU A 27 0.00 -4.29 2.84
N TRP A 28 -0.89 -5.27 2.64
CA TRP A 28 -0.96 -6.47 3.46
C TRP A 28 0.35 -7.28 3.39
N TYR A 29 0.83 -7.59 2.19
CA TYR A 29 2.07 -8.34 2.00
C TYR A 29 3.28 -7.55 2.51
N ASP A 30 3.33 -6.23 2.28
CA ASP A 30 4.39 -5.37 2.79
C ASP A 30 4.50 -5.43 4.32
N LYS A 31 3.36 -5.38 5.03
CA LYS A 31 3.34 -5.45 6.50
C LYS A 31 3.75 -6.82 7.03
N LYS A 32 3.58 -7.88 6.24
CA LYS A 32 4.09 -9.23 6.56
C LYS A 32 5.58 -9.40 6.23
N GLY A 33 6.23 -8.38 5.68
CA GLY A 33 7.63 -8.44 5.25
C GLY A 33 7.83 -9.10 3.88
N ASP A 34 6.76 -9.37 3.15
CA ASP A 34 6.82 -9.93 1.79
C ASP A 34 6.78 -8.80 0.76
N TRP A 35 7.90 -8.08 0.65
CA TRP A 35 8.04 -6.98 -0.29
C TRP A 35 7.89 -7.43 -1.75
N HIS A 36 8.34 -8.65 -2.08
CA HIS A 36 8.27 -9.16 -3.44
C HIS A 36 6.82 -9.31 -3.90
N MET A 37 5.99 -9.95 -3.07
CA MET A 37 4.56 -10.09 -3.37
C MET A 37 3.85 -8.73 -3.37
N ALA A 38 4.21 -7.82 -2.45
CA ALA A 38 3.66 -6.46 -2.44
C ALA A 38 3.94 -5.70 -3.73
N HIS A 39 5.17 -5.81 -4.23
CA HIS A 39 5.60 -5.18 -5.47
C HIS A 39 4.94 -5.84 -6.69
N GLU A 40 4.87 -7.18 -6.75
CA GLU A 40 4.21 -7.90 -7.84
C GLU A 40 2.72 -7.52 -7.97
N VAL A 41 2.00 -7.49 -6.85
CA VAL A 41 0.58 -7.09 -6.83
C VAL A 41 0.41 -5.65 -7.32
N SER A 42 1.25 -4.72 -6.84
CA SER A 42 1.17 -3.31 -7.22
C SER A 42 1.48 -3.11 -8.71
N GLN A 43 2.53 -3.76 -9.21
CA GLN A 43 2.98 -3.65 -10.60
C GLN A 43 1.97 -4.18 -11.61
N ASN A 44 1.26 -5.26 -11.27
CA ASN A 44 0.29 -5.89 -12.17
C ASN A 44 -1.05 -5.15 -12.22
N ALA A 45 -1.29 -4.19 -11.32
CA ALA A 45 -2.48 -3.38 -11.29
C ALA A 45 -2.26 -2.04 -12.04
N SER A 46 -3.30 -1.55 -12.72
CA SER A 46 -3.22 -0.37 -13.59
C SER A 46 -3.89 0.88 -13.02
N ASP A 47 -4.42 0.82 -11.79
CA ASP A 47 -5.16 1.90 -11.15
C ASP A 47 -4.27 2.84 -10.32
N ALA A 48 -4.83 4.01 -9.97
CA ALA A 48 -4.11 5.06 -9.25
C ALA A 48 -3.76 4.68 -7.81
N ASP A 49 -4.58 3.86 -7.14
CA ASP A 49 -4.35 3.44 -5.76
C ASP A 49 -3.17 2.46 -5.70
N SER A 50 -3.09 1.54 -6.66
CA SER A 50 -1.96 0.60 -6.78
C SER A 50 -0.66 1.32 -7.17
N ALA A 51 -0.74 2.34 -8.03
CA ALA A 51 0.39 3.22 -8.32
C ALA A 51 0.89 3.97 -7.07
N TRP A 52 -0.01 4.36 -6.16
CA TRP A 52 0.38 5.03 -4.90
C TRP A 52 1.16 4.08 -3.98
N VAL A 53 0.66 2.85 -3.82
CA VAL A 53 1.37 1.81 -3.04
C VAL A 53 2.72 1.47 -3.68
N HIS A 54 2.80 1.43 -5.01
CA HIS A 54 4.05 1.20 -5.73
C HIS A 54 5.08 2.31 -5.45
N ALA A 55 4.64 3.56 -5.36
CA ALA A 55 5.49 4.69 -4.99
C ALA A 55 6.09 4.52 -3.59
N TYR A 56 5.25 4.19 -2.60
CA TYR A 56 5.68 3.88 -1.24
C TYR A 56 6.69 2.71 -1.19
N LEU A 57 6.45 1.63 -1.95
CA LEU A 57 7.34 0.47 -1.98
C LEU A 57 8.74 0.79 -2.50
N HIS A 58 8.85 1.62 -3.55
CA HIS A 58 10.14 2.09 -4.04
C HIS A 58 10.81 3.08 -3.09
N ARG A 59 10.02 3.92 -2.39
CA ARG A 59 10.56 4.80 -1.34
C ARG A 59 11.16 3.98 -0.19
N LYS A 60 10.49 2.90 0.21
CA LYS A 60 10.98 1.95 1.22
C LYS A 60 12.25 1.22 0.79
N GLU A 61 12.37 0.87 -0.49
CA GLU A 61 13.56 0.24 -1.08
C GLU A 61 14.75 1.22 -1.24
N GLY A 62 14.47 2.53 -1.25
CA GLY A 62 15.46 3.60 -1.46
C GLY A 62 15.59 4.08 -2.91
N ASP A 63 14.77 3.56 -3.83
CA ASP A 63 14.69 4.03 -5.21
C ASP A 63 13.77 5.26 -5.31
N LEU A 64 14.30 6.40 -4.88
CA LEU A 64 13.55 7.65 -4.86
C LEU A 64 13.18 8.14 -6.27
N ALA A 65 13.94 7.79 -7.31
CA ALA A 65 13.63 8.20 -8.67
C ALA A 65 12.38 7.49 -9.19
N ASN A 66 12.29 6.17 -9.00
CA ASN A 66 11.07 5.42 -9.34
C ASN A 66 9.91 5.76 -8.43
N ALA A 67 10.14 5.97 -7.13
CA ALA A 67 9.09 6.43 -6.21
C ALA A 67 8.39 7.69 -6.74
N ARG A 68 9.15 8.71 -7.17
CA ARG A 68 8.61 9.95 -7.76
C ARG A 68 7.79 9.71 -9.02
N TYR A 69 8.24 8.83 -9.90
CA TYR A 69 7.50 8.46 -11.09
C TYR A 69 6.12 7.88 -10.73
N TRP A 70 6.07 6.99 -9.73
CA TRP A 70 4.82 6.36 -9.30
C TRP A 70 3.91 7.30 -8.50
N TYR A 71 4.45 8.19 -7.66
CA TYR A 71 3.63 9.24 -7.03
C TYR A 71 2.94 10.09 -8.09
N LYS A 72 3.69 10.54 -9.10
CA LYS A 72 3.11 11.29 -10.23
C LYS A 72 2.01 10.51 -10.95
N ARG A 73 2.21 9.21 -11.16
CA ARG A 73 1.21 8.34 -11.81
C ARG A 73 -0.04 8.12 -10.96
N SER A 74 0.11 8.06 -9.64
CA SER A 74 -1.00 7.94 -8.69
C SER A 74 -1.80 9.24 -8.51
N GLY A 75 -1.20 10.38 -8.84
CA GLY A 75 -1.76 11.70 -8.55
C GLY A 75 -1.62 12.14 -7.08
N GLN A 76 -0.94 11.36 -6.26
CA GLN A 76 -0.69 11.66 -4.84
C GLN A 76 0.62 12.43 -4.67
N PRO A 77 0.70 13.32 -3.66
CA PRO A 77 1.96 13.99 -3.33
C PRO A 77 2.98 12.99 -2.77
N GLU A 78 4.26 13.32 -2.91
CA GLU A 78 5.33 12.58 -2.22
C GLU A 78 5.16 12.70 -0.71
N PHE A 79 5.24 11.58 0.00
CA PHE A 79 5.20 11.58 1.45
C PHE A 79 6.58 11.95 2.03
N THR A 80 6.60 12.86 3.00
CA THR A 80 7.85 13.43 3.53
C THR A 80 8.24 12.90 4.90
N ASP A 81 7.29 12.29 5.63
CA ASP A 81 7.49 11.74 6.97
C ASP A 81 7.90 10.25 6.96
N ALA A 82 7.98 9.62 8.14
CA ALA A 82 8.41 8.23 8.29
C ALA A 82 7.59 7.23 7.44
N LEU A 83 8.24 6.15 6.99
CA LEU A 83 7.62 5.10 6.17
C LEU A 83 6.40 4.45 6.84
N ASP A 84 6.46 4.23 8.16
CA ASP A 84 5.32 3.66 8.90
C ASP A 84 4.10 4.60 8.88
N LEU A 85 4.32 5.92 8.97
CA LEU A 85 3.25 6.92 8.89
C LEU A 85 2.65 6.97 7.49
N GLU A 86 3.49 6.84 6.46
CA GLU A 86 3.00 6.76 5.08
C GLU A 86 2.14 5.52 4.87
N TRP A 87 2.61 4.34 5.30
CA TRP A 87 1.85 3.10 5.20
C TRP A 87 0.49 3.23 5.90
N GLU A 88 0.47 3.77 7.12
CA GLU A 88 -0.78 3.97 7.87
C GLU A 88 -1.74 4.95 7.18
N HIS A 89 -1.21 6.02 6.58
CA HIS A 89 -1.99 6.99 5.83
C HIS A 89 -2.64 6.34 4.61
N ILE A 90 -1.86 5.62 3.79
CA ILE A 90 -2.37 4.95 2.60
C ILE A 90 -3.44 3.92 2.98
N VAL A 91 -3.19 3.05 3.97
CA VAL A 91 -4.17 2.06 4.44
C VAL A 91 -5.47 2.73 4.87
N SER A 92 -5.39 3.84 5.61
CA SER A 92 -6.57 4.54 6.09
C SER A 92 -7.39 5.12 4.94
N GLU A 93 -6.75 5.80 4.00
CA GLU A 93 -7.42 6.38 2.81
C GLU A 93 -8.06 5.30 1.94
N LEU A 94 -7.34 4.21 1.64
CA LEU A 94 -7.87 3.14 0.81
C LEU A 94 -9.01 2.38 1.49
N LEU A 95 -8.90 2.11 2.80
CA LEU A 95 -10.00 1.52 3.56
C LEU A 95 -11.20 2.46 3.63
N MET A 96 -11.02 3.78 3.57
CA MET A 96 -12.13 4.73 3.45
C MET A 96 -12.79 4.67 2.08
N LYS A 97 -12.01 4.63 1.00
CA LYS A 97 -12.53 4.55 -0.38
C LYS A 97 -13.37 3.31 -0.63
N VAL A 98 -12.97 2.14 -0.10
CA VAL A 98 -13.72 0.88 -0.27
C VAL A 98 -15.09 0.89 0.43
N ARG A 99 -15.35 1.88 1.29
CA ARG A 99 -16.63 2.05 2.00
C ARG A 99 -17.64 2.88 1.23
N ALA A 100 -17.18 3.73 0.32
CA ALA A 100 -17.98 4.70 -0.43
C ALA A 100 -18.60 4.04 -1.67
#